data_AF-A0A351C6G1-F1
#
_entry.id   AF-A0A351C6G1-F1
#
_cell.length_a   1.000
_cell.length_b   1.000
_cell.length_c   1.000
_cell.angle_alpha   90.00
_cell.angle_beta   90.00
_cell.angle_gamma   90.00
#
_symmetry.space_group_name_H-M   'P 1'
#
loop_
_entity.id
_entity.type
_entity.pdbx_description
1 polymer ?
#
loop_
_entity_poly.entity_id
_entity_poly.type
_entity_poly.pdbx_seq_one_letter_code
_entity_poly.pdbx_strand_id
1 'polypeptide(L)'
;MLQLARAILPIVGDSIGLQSSITEFPSLYQDRYERMMASKLGLSEWNAESEPERVADLLTLLKEEEIDYTIFFRTLSSFDTESDAVSFSKNHDAWYRAPSDRNMATMVSWLERYANRLAETSWEGDQRARVMNATNPKYILRNYLAQTAIEQAHAGDYAMIHRLLDAVRNPYDEQPEMEEYAGKRPEWARNKPGSSMLSCSS
;
A
#
# COMPACT_ATOMS: atom_id res chain seq x y z
N MET A 1 5.32 20.55 -11.34
CA MET A 1 5.73 20.47 -12.76
C MET A 1 5.69 21.81 -13.48
N LEU A 2 4.58 22.57 -13.44
CA LEU A 2 4.48 23.86 -14.14
C LEU A 2 5.58 24.88 -13.75
N GLN A 3 5.89 24.99 -12.45
CA GLN A 3 6.94 25.90 -11.98
C GLN A 3 8.34 25.45 -12.44
N LEU A 4 8.59 24.14 -12.47
CA LEU A 4 9.85 23.60 -13.00
C LEU A 4 9.98 23.87 -14.51
N ALA A 5 8.92 23.62 -15.29
CA ALA A 5 8.92 23.89 -16.73
C ALA A 5 9.20 25.37 -17.04
N ARG A 6 8.61 26.29 -16.27
CA ARG A 6 8.90 27.73 -16.39
C ARG A 6 10.36 28.06 -16.06
N ALA A 7 10.92 27.43 -15.03
CA ALA A 7 12.30 27.69 -14.60
C ALA A 7 13.34 27.19 -15.63
N ILE A 8 13.08 26.07 -16.32
CA ILE A 8 14.02 25.50 -17.31
C ILE A 8 13.80 26.02 -18.73
N LEU A 9 12.68 26.71 -19.01
CA LEU A 9 12.35 27.24 -20.33
C LEU A 9 13.47 28.09 -20.97
N PRO A 10 14.18 28.99 -20.25
CA PRO A 10 15.28 29.75 -20.85
C PRO A 10 16.45 28.90 -21.35
N ILE A 11 16.60 27.68 -20.81
CA ILE A 11 17.67 26.74 -21.17
C ILE A 11 17.20 25.81 -22.30
N VAL A 12 15.96 25.33 -22.22
CA VAL A 12 15.40 24.36 -23.17
C VAL A 12 14.95 25.04 -24.48
N GLY A 13 14.44 26.28 -24.41
CA GLY A 13 13.98 27.05 -25.57
C GLY A 13 12.69 26.54 -26.23
N ASP A 14 12.13 25.42 -25.78
CA ASP A 14 10.94 24.79 -26.36
C ASP A 14 9.72 24.87 -25.41
N SER A 15 8.91 25.92 -25.57
CA SER A 15 7.70 26.09 -24.77
C SER A 15 6.58 25.11 -25.16
N ILE A 16 6.54 24.68 -26.42
CA ILE A 16 5.50 23.78 -26.94
C ILE A 16 5.73 22.38 -26.38
N GLY A 17 6.94 21.84 -26.50
CA GLY A 17 7.29 20.53 -25.95
C GLY A 17 7.09 20.46 -24.44
N LEU A 18 7.50 21.49 -23.69
CA LEU A 18 7.28 21.56 -22.25
C LEU A 18 5.79 21.57 -21.88
N GLN A 19 4.96 22.31 -22.63
CA GLN A 19 3.52 22.33 -22.41
C GLN A 19 2.89 20.99 -22.75
N SER A 20 3.30 20.35 -23.86
CA SER A 20 2.85 19.02 -24.25
C SER A 20 3.16 17.98 -23.17
N SER A 21 4.37 17.97 -22.61
CA SER A 21 4.73 17.04 -21.52
C SER A 21 3.89 17.26 -20.25
N ILE A 22 3.57 18.51 -19.90
CA ILE A 22 2.68 18.79 -18.75
C ILE A 22 1.27 18.28 -19.03
N THR A 23 0.77 18.48 -20.25
CA THR A 23 -0.58 18.05 -20.64
C THR A 23 -0.70 16.52 -20.71
N GLU A 24 0.38 15.83 -21.06
CA GLU A 24 0.42 14.36 -21.13
C GLU A 24 0.47 13.69 -19.74
N PHE A 25 1.11 14.35 -18.75
CA PHE A 25 1.36 13.75 -17.43
C PHE A 25 0.14 13.11 -16.75
N PRO A 26 -1.07 13.71 -16.71
CA PRO A 26 -2.21 13.09 -16.05
C PRO A 26 -2.56 11.72 -16.63
N SER A 27 -2.46 11.55 -17.96
CA SER A 27 -2.73 10.27 -18.62
C SER A 27 -1.64 9.23 -18.31
N LEU A 28 -0.37 9.64 -18.27
CA LEU A 28 0.74 8.78 -17.90
C LEU A 28 0.64 8.34 -16.43
N TYR A 29 0.29 9.27 -15.53
CA TYR A 29 0.05 8.95 -14.14
C TYR A 29 -1.08 7.95 -13.99
N GLN A 30 -2.21 8.17 -14.67
CA GLN A 30 -3.37 7.30 -14.60
C GLN A 30 -3.03 5.89 -15.08
N ASP A 31 -2.42 5.74 -16.26
CA ASP A 31 -2.02 4.43 -16.79
C ASP A 31 -1.06 3.68 -15.84
N ARG A 32 -0.10 4.39 -15.23
CA ARG A 32 0.82 3.79 -14.26
C ARG A 32 0.12 3.42 -12.95
N TYR A 33 -0.80 4.25 -12.49
CA TYR A 33 -1.60 3.98 -11.30
C TYR A 33 -2.47 2.74 -11.49
N GLU A 34 -3.17 2.63 -12.62
CA GLU A 34 -4.06 1.51 -12.95
C GLU A 34 -3.30 0.19 -13.03
N ARG A 35 -2.14 0.16 -13.73
CA ARG A 35 -1.29 -1.05 -13.80
C ARG A 35 -0.76 -1.46 -12.44
N MET A 36 -0.33 -0.49 -11.63
CA MET A 36 0.16 -0.75 -10.28
C MET A 36 -0.97 -1.29 -9.40
N MET A 37 -2.17 -0.68 -9.45
CA MET A 37 -3.30 -1.11 -8.65
C MET A 37 -3.85 -2.47 -9.07
N ALA A 38 -3.90 -2.77 -10.37
CA ALA A 38 -4.19 -4.10 -10.89
C ALA A 38 -3.22 -5.14 -10.30
N SER A 39 -1.92 -4.83 -10.31
CA SER A 39 -0.89 -5.72 -9.74
C SER A 39 -1.03 -5.87 -8.22
N LYS A 40 -1.35 -4.79 -7.49
CA LYS A 40 -1.62 -4.84 -6.03
C LYS A 40 -2.82 -5.72 -5.70
N LEU A 41 -3.83 -5.74 -6.58
CA LEU A 41 -5.04 -6.55 -6.47
C LEU A 41 -4.94 -7.91 -7.17
N GLY A 42 -3.79 -8.26 -7.74
CA GLY A 42 -3.64 -9.54 -8.46
C GLY A 42 -4.62 -9.68 -9.64
N LEU A 43 -4.94 -8.59 -10.33
CA LEU A 43 -5.72 -8.59 -11.57
C LEU A 43 -4.75 -8.66 -12.75
N SER A 44 -5.04 -9.50 -13.76
CA SER A 44 -4.23 -9.57 -14.98
C SER A 44 -4.40 -8.33 -15.84
N GLU A 45 -5.60 -7.73 -15.80
CA GLU A 45 -6.00 -6.60 -16.63
C GLU A 45 -6.87 -5.64 -15.83
N TRP A 46 -6.73 -4.35 -16.14
CA TRP A 46 -7.53 -3.28 -15.57
C TRP A 46 -8.78 -3.04 -16.41
N ASN A 47 -9.95 -3.10 -15.78
CA ASN A 47 -11.22 -2.71 -16.41
C ASN A 47 -11.55 -1.27 -16.05
N ALA A 48 -11.43 -0.35 -17.02
CA ALA A 48 -11.62 1.07 -16.83
C ALA A 48 -13.05 1.48 -16.42
N GLU A 49 -14.06 0.63 -16.64
CA GLU A 49 -15.46 0.92 -16.29
C GLU A 49 -15.78 0.59 -14.84
N SER A 50 -15.17 -0.46 -14.27
CA SER A 50 -15.56 -0.98 -12.94
C SER A 50 -14.46 -0.89 -11.89
N GLU A 51 -13.18 -0.96 -12.26
CA GLU A 51 -12.09 -0.95 -11.28
C GLU A 51 -11.88 0.41 -10.59
N PRO A 52 -12.09 1.59 -11.23
CA PRO A 52 -12.00 2.86 -10.51
C PRO A 52 -12.93 2.94 -9.30
N GLU A 53 -14.19 2.49 -9.45
CA GLU A 53 -15.17 2.47 -8.36
C GLU A 53 -14.81 1.42 -7.30
N ARG A 54 -14.48 0.20 -7.72
CA ARG A 54 -14.08 -0.89 -6.79
C ARG A 54 -12.89 -0.50 -5.92
N VAL A 55 -11.90 0.20 -6.50
CA VAL A 55 -10.73 0.70 -5.78
C VAL A 55 -11.12 1.86 -4.87
N ALA A 56 -11.95 2.79 -5.33
CA ALA A 56 -12.42 3.89 -4.48
C ALA A 56 -13.20 3.39 -3.25
N ASP A 57 -14.07 2.39 -3.42
CA ASP A 57 -14.79 1.71 -2.34
C ASP A 57 -13.82 1.10 -1.33
N LEU A 58 -12.83 0.34 -1.81
CA LEU A 58 -11.83 -0.28 -0.96
C LEU A 58 -11.07 0.77 -0.16
N LEU A 59 -10.52 1.79 -0.83
CA LEU A 59 -9.71 2.83 -0.19
C LEU A 59 -10.51 3.63 0.83
N THR A 60 -11.80 3.85 0.57
CA THR A 60 -12.72 4.48 1.52
C THR A 60 -12.89 3.60 2.75
N LEU A 61 -13.16 2.30 2.55
CA LEU A 61 -13.29 1.34 3.65
C LEU A 61 -12.00 1.25 4.49
N LEU A 62 -10.83 1.12 3.86
CA LEU A 62 -9.55 1.07 4.56
C LEU A 62 -9.31 2.33 5.41
N LYS A 63 -9.71 3.50 4.91
CA LYS A 63 -9.57 4.77 5.60
C LYS A 63 -10.53 4.91 6.78
N GLU A 64 -11.83 4.70 6.54
CA GLU A 64 -12.87 4.91 7.56
C GLU A 64 -12.72 3.97 8.75
N GLU A 65 -12.23 2.77 8.49
CA GLU A 65 -12.06 1.72 9.49
C GLU A 65 -10.70 1.67 10.15
N GLU A 66 -9.80 2.59 9.77
CA GLU A 66 -8.39 2.56 10.19
C GLU A 66 -7.83 1.14 9.97
N ILE A 67 -7.86 0.64 8.72
CA ILE A 67 -7.24 -0.64 8.35
C ILE A 67 -5.84 -0.34 7.83
N ASP A 68 -4.85 -1.11 8.28
CA ASP A 68 -3.48 -0.95 7.82
C ASP A 68 -3.33 -1.26 6.32
N TYR A 69 -3.07 -0.21 5.53
CA TYR A 69 -2.98 -0.31 4.07
C TYR A 69 -1.94 -1.34 3.60
N THR A 70 -0.75 -1.34 4.20
CA THR A 70 0.35 -2.21 3.75
C THR A 70 0.06 -3.66 4.08
N ILE A 71 -0.37 -3.93 5.33
CA ILE A 71 -0.71 -5.28 5.76
C ILE A 71 -1.89 -5.80 4.95
N PHE A 72 -2.93 -5.00 4.72
CA PHE A 72 -4.09 -5.41 3.91
C PHE A 72 -3.70 -5.89 2.52
N PHE A 73 -2.97 -5.08 1.76
CA PHE A 73 -2.57 -5.51 0.43
C PHE A 73 -1.61 -6.71 0.46
N ARG A 74 -0.74 -6.82 1.47
CA ARG A 74 0.16 -7.97 1.62
C ARG A 74 -0.62 -9.26 1.91
N THR A 75 -1.56 -9.24 2.85
CA THR A 75 -2.36 -10.40 3.23
C THR A 75 -3.44 -10.75 2.21
N LEU A 76 -3.90 -9.79 1.39
CA LEU A 76 -4.82 -10.07 0.27
C LEU A 76 -4.24 -11.07 -0.74
N SER A 77 -2.91 -11.20 -0.82
CA SER A 77 -2.25 -12.21 -1.67
C SER A 77 -2.63 -13.65 -1.33
N SER A 78 -3.00 -13.92 -0.07
CA SER A 78 -3.43 -15.23 0.40
C SER A 78 -4.96 -15.41 0.41
N PHE A 79 -5.72 -14.43 -0.11
CA PHE A 79 -7.17 -14.53 -0.18
C PHE A 79 -7.59 -15.63 -1.15
N ASP A 80 -8.10 -16.73 -0.65
CA ASP A 80 -8.63 -17.83 -1.45
C ASP A 80 -10.07 -17.53 -1.89
N THR A 81 -10.33 -17.56 -3.19
CA THR A 81 -11.63 -17.26 -3.80
C THR A 81 -12.68 -18.33 -3.52
N GLU A 82 -12.26 -19.55 -3.17
CA GLU A 82 -13.15 -20.63 -2.75
C GLU A 82 -13.45 -20.58 -1.23
N SER A 83 -12.69 -19.77 -0.49
CA SER A 83 -12.85 -19.62 0.95
C SER A 83 -13.94 -18.62 1.33
N ASP A 84 -14.48 -18.78 2.54
CA ASP A 84 -15.47 -17.86 3.09
C ASP A 84 -14.87 -16.46 3.32
N ALA A 85 -15.39 -15.45 2.61
CA ALA A 85 -15.00 -14.05 2.73
C ALA A 85 -15.13 -13.52 4.18
N VAL A 86 -16.04 -14.08 4.98
CA VAL A 86 -16.18 -13.76 6.41
C VAL A 86 -14.95 -14.24 7.19
N SER A 87 -14.45 -15.44 6.89
CA SER A 87 -13.26 -16.01 7.54
C SER A 87 -12.03 -15.15 7.25
N PHE A 88 -11.83 -14.77 5.97
CA PHE A 88 -10.73 -13.86 5.61
C PHE A 88 -10.84 -12.52 6.34
N SER A 89 -12.03 -11.93 6.37
CA SER A 89 -12.26 -10.62 6.99
C SER A 89 -12.02 -10.61 8.51
N LYS A 90 -12.35 -11.71 9.21
CA LYS A 90 -12.16 -11.86 10.67
C LYS A 90 -10.72 -12.14 11.05
N ASN A 91 -9.99 -12.93 10.27
CA ASN A 91 -8.60 -13.31 10.52
C ASN A 91 -7.60 -12.26 10.02
N HIS A 92 -8.09 -11.10 9.62
CA HIS A 92 -7.30 -10.09 8.97
C HIS A 92 -6.57 -9.19 9.98
N ASP A 93 -5.28 -9.40 10.22
CA ASP A 93 -4.54 -8.65 11.24
C ASP A 93 -4.38 -7.14 10.97
N ALA A 94 -4.79 -6.61 9.82
CA ALA A 94 -4.68 -5.19 9.52
C ALA A 94 -5.66 -4.26 10.27
N TRP A 95 -6.74 -4.78 10.87
CA TRP A 95 -7.68 -3.93 11.60
C TRP A 95 -7.02 -3.32 12.86
N TYR A 96 -7.01 -2.00 13.01
CA TYR A 96 -6.55 -1.36 14.26
C TYR A 96 -7.60 -1.43 15.38
N ARG A 97 -8.87 -1.61 15.02
CA ARG A 97 -10.01 -1.76 15.96
C ARG A 97 -10.92 -2.89 15.49
N ALA A 98 -11.69 -3.48 16.41
CA ALA A 98 -12.71 -4.45 16.02
C ALA A 98 -13.75 -3.77 15.09
N PRO A 99 -14.01 -4.32 13.89
CA PRO A 99 -15.02 -3.76 12.99
C PRO A 99 -16.43 -3.86 13.58
N SER A 100 -17.29 -2.90 13.24
CA SER A 100 -18.73 -3.03 13.47
C SER A 100 -19.32 -4.08 12.53
N ASP A 101 -20.50 -4.63 12.87
CA ASP A 101 -21.21 -5.59 12.02
C ASP A 101 -21.46 -5.05 10.60
N ARG A 102 -21.79 -3.75 10.51
CA ARG A 102 -22.01 -3.06 9.23
C ARG A 102 -20.72 -3.05 8.39
N ASN A 103 -19.59 -2.69 8.99
CA ASN A 103 -18.34 -2.55 8.25
C ASN A 103 -17.74 -3.91 7.88
N MET A 104 -17.94 -4.91 8.74
CA MET A 104 -17.67 -6.30 8.43
C MET A 104 -18.49 -6.73 7.20
N ALA A 105 -19.79 -6.45 7.17
CA ALA A 105 -20.65 -6.76 6.01
C ALA A 105 -20.19 -6.03 4.74
N THR A 106 -19.74 -4.76 4.85
CA THR A 106 -19.18 -4.02 3.71
C THR A 106 -17.89 -4.66 3.18
N MET A 107 -16.96 -5.06 4.06
CA MET A 107 -15.74 -5.76 3.66
C MET A 107 -16.04 -7.09 2.98
N VAL A 108 -16.93 -7.90 3.57
CA VAL A 108 -17.34 -9.19 3.01
C VAL A 108 -17.95 -9.00 1.63
N SER A 109 -18.88 -8.05 1.47
CA SER A 109 -19.48 -7.75 0.17
C SER A 109 -18.46 -7.28 -0.87
N TRP A 110 -17.46 -6.50 -0.46
CA TRP A 110 -16.37 -6.10 -1.35
C TRP A 110 -15.52 -7.31 -1.79
N LEU A 111 -15.17 -8.20 -0.85
CA LEU A 111 -14.40 -9.41 -1.13
C LEU A 111 -15.15 -10.40 -2.02
N GLU A 112 -16.47 -10.53 -1.87
CA GLU A 112 -17.31 -11.34 -2.77
C GLU A 112 -17.30 -10.78 -4.19
N ARG A 113 -17.47 -9.46 -4.36
CA ARG A 113 -17.35 -8.81 -5.68
C ARG A 113 -15.95 -8.99 -6.26
N TYR A 114 -14.92 -8.93 -5.42
CA TYR A 114 -13.53 -9.15 -5.83
C TYR A 114 -13.25 -10.60 -6.21
N ALA A 115 -13.79 -11.59 -5.49
CA ALA A 115 -13.69 -13.00 -5.83
C ALA A 115 -14.32 -13.30 -7.20
N ASN A 116 -15.52 -12.74 -7.47
CA ASN A 116 -16.15 -12.85 -8.78
C ASN A 116 -15.28 -12.24 -9.89
N ARG A 117 -14.66 -11.08 -9.63
CA ARG A 117 -13.74 -10.44 -10.58
C ARG A 117 -12.48 -11.28 -10.83
N LEU A 118 -11.95 -11.92 -9.80
CA LEU A 118 -10.81 -12.83 -9.95
C LEU A 118 -11.18 -14.08 -10.77
N ALA A 119 -12.42 -14.56 -10.68
CA ALA A 119 -12.86 -15.72 -11.48
C ALA A 119 -12.89 -15.45 -12.99
N GLU A 120 -13.01 -14.17 -13.41
CA GLU A 120 -12.88 -13.77 -14.81
C GLU A 120 -11.41 -13.81 -15.31
N THR A 121 -10.45 -13.97 -14.40
CA THR A 121 -9.02 -13.99 -14.67
C THR A 121 -8.44 -15.36 -14.33
N SER A 122 -7.97 -16.10 -15.33
CA SER A 122 -7.28 -17.36 -15.07
C SER A 122 -5.85 -17.11 -14.60
N TRP A 123 -5.61 -17.31 -13.30
CA TRP A 123 -4.27 -17.45 -12.74
C TRP A 123 -3.93 -18.93 -12.58
N GLU A 124 -2.71 -19.33 -12.93
CA GLU A 124 -2.24 -20.69 -12.70
C GLU A 124 -1.56 -20.81 -11.33
N GLY A 125 -2.00 -21.77 -10.52
CA GLY A 125 -1.40 -22.08 -9.22
C GLY A 125 -1.24 -20.85 -8.31
N ASP A 126 -0.02 -20.58 -7.88
CA ASP A 126 0.37 -19.49 -6.99
C ASP A 126 0.81 -18.19 -7.73
N GLN A 127 0.61 -18.11 -9.06
CA GLN A 127 1.06 -16.96 -9.86
C GLN A 127 0.48 -15.62 -9.37
N ARG A 128 -0.80 -15.60 -9.00
CA ARG A 128 -1.45 -14.39 -8.44
C ARG A 128 -0.73 -13.90 -7.19
N ALA A 129 -0.48 -14.82 -6.25
CA ALA A 129 0.19 -14.50 -4.99
C ALA A 129 1.62 -13.99 -5.24
N ARG A 130 2.36 -14.58 -6.18
CA ARG A 130 3.70 -14.09 -6.56
C ARG A 130 3.67 -12.66 -7.10
N VAL A 131 2.76 -12.34 -8.02
CA VAL A 131 2.62 -10.98 -8.58
C VAL A 131 2.26 -9.98 -7.49
N MET A 132 1.30 -10.33 -6.64
CA MET A 132 0.88 -9.49 -5.53
C MET A 132 2.02 -9.28 -4.54
N ASN A 133 2.76 -10.33 -4.16
CA ASN A 133 3.88 -10.21 -3.20
C ASN A 133 5.06 -9.41 -3.75
N ALA A 134 5.31 -9.45 -5.07
CA ALA A 134 6.30 -8.60 -5.72
C ALA A 134 5.88 -7.12 -5.82
N THR A 135 4.59 -6.82 -5.65
CA THR A 135 4.03 -5.45 -5.76
C THR A 135 3.66 -4.86 -4.40
N ASN A 136 3.25 -5.70 -3.45
CA ASN A 136 2.79 -5.36 -2.12
C ASN A 136 3.92 -5.61 -1.12
N PRO A 137 4.59 -4.54 -0.64
CA PRO A 137 5.70 -4.71 0.29
C PRO A 137 5.21 -5.30 1.61
N LYS A 138 6.02 -6.18 2.20
CA LYS A 138 5.87 -6.66 3.57
C LYS A 138 6.46 -5.68 4.58
N TYR A 139 7.58 -5.04 4.23
CA TYR A 139 8.30 -4.12 5.10
C TYR A 139 8.23 -2.69 4.57
N ILE A 140 7.84 -1.75 5.43
CA ILE A 140 7.87 -0.31 5.17
C ILE A 140 8.50 0.41 6.36
N LEU A 141 9.16 1.54 6.11
CA LEU A 141 9.69 2.38 7.18
C LEU A 141 8.55 3.13 7.87
N ARG A 142 7.87 2.45 8.80
CA ARG A 142 6.80 3.05 9.61
C ARG A 142 7.42 4.09 10.55
N ASN A 143 6.74 5.21 10.76
CA ASN A 143 7.25 6.28 11.62
C ASN A 143 7.63 5.81 13.02
N TYR A 144 6.87 4.90 13.63
CA TYR A 144 7.23 4.39 14.96
C TYR A 144 8.54 3.58 14.96
N LEU A 145 8.82 2.84 13.89
CA LEU A 145 10.09 2.11 13.73
C LEU A 145 11.24 3.09 13.61
N ALA A 146 11.08 4.13 12.78
CA ALA A 146 12.06 5.20 12.65
C ALA A 146 12.30 5.91 13.99
N GLN A 147 11.23 6.26 14.72
CA GLN A 147 11.33 6.93 16.01
C GLN A 147 12.02 6.05 17.06
N THR A 148 11.70 4.76 17.14
CA THR A 148 12.39 3.83 18.06
C THR A 148 13.87 3.71 17.71
N ALA A 149 14.22 3.64 16.42
CA ALA A 149 15.61 3.58 15.99
C ALA A 149 16.39 4.88 16.32
N ILE A 150 15.76 6.06 16.19
CA ILE A 150 16.33 7.35 16.58
C ILE A 150 16.62 7.38 18.08
N GLU A 151 15.66 6.91 18.90
CA GLU A 151 15.81 6.89 20.36
C GLU A 151 16.96 5.98 20.82
N GLN A 152 17.11 4.81 20.21
CA GLN A 152 18.24 3.91 20.47
C GLN A 152 19.56 4.54 20.04
N ALA A 153 19.60 5.19 18.87
CA ALA A 153 20.80 5.86 18.36
C ALA A 153 21.26 7.01 19.27
N HIS A 154 20.33 7.75 19.88
CA HIS A 154 20.68 8.77 20.89
C HIS A 154 21.31 8.16 22.15
N ALA A 155 21.01 6.91 22.48
CA ALA A 155 21.67 6.15 23.54
C ALA A 155 22.98 5.48 23.09
N GLY A 156 23.41 5.69 21.85
CA GLY A 156 24.62 5.14 21.26
C GLY A 156 24.46 3.75 20.62
N ASP A 157 23.23 3.23 20.52
CA ASP A 157 22.94 1.95 19.87
C ASP A 157 22.35 2.16 18.47
N TYR A 158 23.10 1.75 17.44
CA TYR A 158 22.73 1.91 16.03
C TYR A 158 22.22 0.61 15.39
N ALA A 159 22.11 -0.49 16.15
CA ALA A 159 21.77 -1.81 15.60
C ALA A 159 20.42 -1.82 14.87
N MET A 160 19.40 -1.17 15.44
CA MET A 160 18.07 -1.12 14.82
C MET A 160 18.06 -0.33 13.50
N ILE A 161 18.89 0.71 13.37
CA ILE A 161 19.01 1.45 12.09
C ILE A 161 19.51 0.52 10.99
N HIS A 162 20.54 -0.28 11.27
CA HIS A 162 21.07 -1.25 10.32
C HIS A 162 20.04 -2.32 9.97
N ARG A 163 19.36 -2.90 10.98
CA ARG A 163 18.32 -3.91 10.75
C ARG A 163 17.16 -3.38 9.92
N LEU A 164 16.66 -2.18 10.22
CA LEU A 164 15.59 -1.56 9.44
C LEU A 164 16.03 -1.28 8.00
N LEU A 165 17.25 -0.78 7.81
CA LEU A 165 17.81 -0.54 6.47
C LEU A 165 17.87 -1.83 5.65
N ASP A 166 18.31 -2.93 6.26
CA ASP A 166 18.37 -4.23 5.60
C ASP A 166 16.97 -4.76 5.26
N ALA A 167 16.00 -4.62 6.15
CA ALA A 167 14.61 -5.02 5.89
C ALA A 167 13.99 -4.26 4.70
N VAL A 168 14.17 -2.93 4.63
CA VAL A 168 13.58 -2.10 3.57
C VAL A 168 14.35 -2.16 2.24
N ARG A 169 15.53 -2.77 2.19
CA ARG A 169 16.26 -3.05 0.94
C ARG A 169 15.58 -4.14 0.12
N ASN A 170 14.96 -5.11 0.78
CA ASN A 170 14.21 -6.20 0.15
C ASN A 170 12.75 -6.21 0.64
N PRO A 171 11.99 -5.10 0.49
CA PRO A 171 10.75 -4.89 1.23
C PRO A 171 9.62 -5.84 0.80
N TYR A 172 9.77 -6.52 -0.34
CA TYR A 172 8.78 -7.44 -0.92
C TYR A 172 9.02 -8.91 -0.54
N ASP A 173 10.25 -9.25 -0.13
CA ASP A 173 10.66 -10.62 0.17
C ASP A 173 10.17 -11.07 1.54
N GLU A 174 10.04 -12.38 1.73
CA GLU A 174 9.86 -12.96 3.05
C GLU A 174 11.21 -12.97 3.79
N GLN A 175 11.28 -12.33 4.96
CA GLN A 175 12.48 -12.27 5.81
C GLN A 175 12.09 -12.73 7.23
N PRO A 176 12.11 -14.04 7.53
CA PRO A 176 11.64 -14.58 8.82
C PRO A 176 12.30 -13.95 10.04
N GLU A 177 13.55 -13.52 9.92
CA GLU A 177 14.32 -12.83 10.95
C GLU A 177 13.91 -11.37 11.19
N MET A 178 13.08 -10.79 10.30
CA MET A 178 12.62 -9.40 10.35
C MET A 178 11.11 -9.27 10.61
N GLU A 179 10.41 -10.36 10.97
CA GLU A 179 8.94 -10.39 11.13
C GLU A 179 8.42 -9.29 12.07
N GLU A 180 9.18 -8.94 13.10
CA GLU A 180 8.87 -7.86 14.04
C GLU A 180 8.64 -6.49 13.39
N TYR A 181 9.20 -6.26 12.19
CA TYR A 181 9.05 -5.00 11.44
C TYR A 181 7.91 -5.00 10.42
N ALA A 182 7.26 -6.15 10.19
CA ALA A 182 6.08 -6.25 9.32
C ALA A 182 4.76 -5.87 10.03
N GLY A 183 4.79 -5.83 11.36
CA GLY A 183 3.60 -5.62 12.19
C GLY A 183 2.94 -4.24 12.08
N LYS A 184 1.74 -4.15 12.63
CA LYS A 184 1.01 -2.88 12.82
C LYS A 184 1.79 -1.95 13.73
N ARG A 185 1.48 -0.66 13.63
CA ARG A 185 1.89 0.32 14.64
C ARG A 185 1.35 -0.10 16.02
N PRO A 186 2.17 -0.17 17.07
CA PRO A 186 1.70 -0.44 18.42
C PRO A 186 0.91 0.75 18.98
N GLU A 187 -0.01 0.51 19.93
CA GLU A 187 -0.93 1.55 20.41
C GLU A 187 -0.22 2.74 21.08
N TRP A 188 0.88 2.50 21.79
CA TRP A 188 1.67 3.57 22.41
C TRP A 188 2.19 4.60 21.39
N ALA A 189 2.41 4.19 20.15
CA ALA A 189 2.94 5.06 19.10
C ALA A 189 1.86 5.95 18.47
N ARG A 190 0.58 5.74 18.78
CA ARG A 190 -0.54 6.53 18.24
C ARG A 190 -0.50 7.99 18.67
N ASN A 191 -0.02 8.27 19.88
CA ASN A 191 0.00 9.62 20.44
C ASN A 191 1.43 10.14 20.70
N LYS A 192 2.45 9.41 20.24
CA LYS A 192 3.85 9.79 20.45
C LYS A 192 4.29 10.81 19.38
N PRO A 193 4.84 11.98 19.77
CA PRO A 193 5.47 12.90 18.84
C PRO A 193 6.56 12.18 18.01
N GLY A 194 6.66 12.50 16.72
CA GLY A 194 7.56 11.82 15.78
C GLY A 194 7.01 10.50 15.21
N SER A 195 6.05 9.85 15.88
CA SER A 195 5.39 8.63 15.38
C SER A 195 4.05 8.92 14.69
N SER A 196 3.22 9.80 15.26
CA SER A 196 1.88 10.09 14.73
C SER A 196 1.71 11.48 14.12
N MET A 197 2.62 12.39 14.43
CA MET A 197 2.67 13.73 13.86
C MET A 197 3.97 13.86 13.08
N LEU A 198 3.87 14.10 11.77
CA LEU A 198 5.00 14.52 10.96
C LEU A 198 5.23 16.01 11.26
N SER A 199 6.39 16.34 11.82
CA SER A 199 6.84 17.72 11.85
C SER A 199 7.10 18.13 10.40
N CYS A 200 6.18 18.91 9.83
CA CYS A 200 6.52 19.75 8.68
C CYS A 200 7.46 20.82 9.23
N SER A 201 8.77 20.62 9.07
CA SER A 201 9.71 21.71 9.20
C SER A 201 9.41 22.69 8.06
N SER A 202 8.81 23.84 8.42
CA SER A 202 8.55 24.97 7.52
C SER A 202 9.83 25.65 7.07
#